data_AF-A0A2N7Q6L2-F1
#
_entry.id   AF-A0A2N7Q6L2-F1
#
_cell.length_a   1.000
_cell.length_b   1.000
_cell.length_c   1.000
_cell.angle_alpha   90.00
_cell.angle_beta   90.00
_cell.angle_gamma   90.00
#
_symmetry.space_group_name_H-M   'P 1'
#
loop_
_entity.id
_entity.type
_entity.pdbx_description
1 polymer ?
#
loop_
_entity_poly.entity_id
_entity_poly.type
_entity_poly.pdbx_seq_one_letter_code
_entity_poly.pdbx_strand_id
1 'polypeptide(L)'
;MKTVLKKLKNDEILEFCSHLSQPPALKNKIQLYFNQSHSSPFPHLLGFEGLSNFEVYAEKVTLSSDDQSYLLRILKDNLKGEFEAHLLHQQKEKYQYVFICFDNQPQNYLTDSHGRAQLGQIALDLSRIKASLCPPSAIFELSKISTLVSPGWSNDRLASSKIQAEFFPGEKGQILKIRVANLPEEAEIRRMVLIIDEVETLVAIPQKGLAIFELPDNFGDLQINLYE
;
A
#
# COMPACT_ATOMS: atom_id res chain seq x y z
N MET A 1 -21.03 0.11 -39.66
CA MET A 1 -21.35 -0.35 -38.29
C MET A 1 -20.18 -1.06 -37.58
N LYS A 2 -19.25 -1.74 -38.28
CA LYS A 2 -18.06 -2.37 -37.65
C LYS A 2 -16.99 -1.38 -37.13
N THR A 3 -16.91 -0.18 -37.71
CA THR A 3 -15.88 0.82 -37.37
C THR A 3 -16.14 1.57 -36.06
N VAL A 4 -17.42 1.75 -35.70
CA VAL A 4 -17.83 2.44 -34.45
C VAL A 4 -17.61 1.55 -33.23
N LEU A 5 -17.92 0.24 -33.34
CA LEU A 5 -17.67 -0.76 -32.29
C LEU A 5 -16.18 -0.99 -31.99
N LYS A 6 -15.31 -0.90 -33.01
CA LYS A 6 -13.84 -0.97 -32.81
C LYS A 6 -13.28 0.28 -32.13
N LYS A 7 -13.89 1.45 -32.38
CA LYS A 7 -13.46 2.72 -31.79
C LYS A 7 -13.85 2.81 -30.32
N LEU A 8 -15.09 2.44 -29.97
CA LEU A 8 -15.56 2.33 -28.58
C LEU A 8 -14.69 1.42 -27.71
N LYS A 9 -14.31 0.23 -28.21
CA LYS A 9 -13.40 -0.67 -27.48
C LYS A 9 -11.99 -0.09 -27.29
N ASN A 10 -11.50 0.69 -28.25
CA ASN A 10 -10.18 1.33 -28.13
C ASN A 10 -10.23 2.48 -27.13
N ASP A 11 -11.31 3.26 -27.12
CA ASP A 11 -11.47 4.39 -26.20
C ASP A 11 -11.59 3.88 -24.74
N GLU A 12 -12.33 2.80 -24.50
CA GLU A 12 -12.41 2.13 -23.17
C GLU A 12 -11.05 1.56 -22.72
N ILE A 13 -10.27 0.97 -23.63
CA ILE A 13 -8.92 0.45 -23.32
C ILE A 13 -7.96 1.61 -23.03
N LEU A 14 -8.02 2.69 -23.79
CA LEU A 14 -7.18 3.88 -23.57
C LEU A 14 -7.56 4.59 -22.27
N GLU A 15 -8.85 4.69 -21.96
CA GLU A 15 -9.36 5.22 -20.70
C GLU A 15 -8.91 4.34 -19.53
N PHE A 16 -9.02 3.01 -19.64
CA PHE A 16 -8.48 2.07 -18.66
C PHE A 16 -6.96 2.22 -18.47
N CYS A 17 -6.18 2.25 -19.55
CA CYS A 17 -4.72 2.48 -19.50
C CYS A 17 -4.36 3.86 -18.90
N SER A 18 -5.19 4.87 -19.13
CA SER A 18 -5.02 6.19 -18.51
C SER A 18 -5.33 6.16 -17.01
N HIS A 19 -6.34 5.40 -16.59
CA HIS A 19 -6.65 5.18 -15.17
C HIS A 19 -5.60 4.33 -14.46
N LEU A 20 -4.95 3.40 -15.17
CA LEU A 20 -3.82 2.63 -14.65
C LEU A 20 -2.56 3.48 -14.44
N SER A 21 -2.38 4.54 -15.23
CA SER A 21 -1.20 5.42 -15.16
C SER A 21 -1.38 6.63 -14.24
N GLN A 22 -2.60 6.92 -13.80
CA GLN A 22 -2.87 7.95 -12.79
C GLN A 22 -2.64 7.40 -11.37
N PRO A 23 -2.07 8.20 -10.45
CA PRO A 23 -1.99 7.82 -9.06
C PRO A 23 -3.42 7.55 -8.54
N PRO A 24 -3.67 6.42 -7.86
CA PRO A 24 -5.01 6.10 -7.39
C PRO A 24 -5.51 7.20 -6.46
N ALA A 25 -6.75 7.63 -6.68
CA ALA A 25 -7.44 8.58 -5.83
C ALA A 25 -7.88 7.91 -4.52
N LEU A 26 -6.91 7.50 -3.70
CA LEU A 26 -7.12 6.93 -2.38
C LEU A 26 -7.79 7.98 -1.49
N LYS A 27 -8.88 7.61 -0.82
CA LYS A 27 -9.72 8.53 -0.04
C LYS A 27 -9.16 8.79 1.36
N ASN A 28 -8.59 7.76 1.99
CA ASN A 28 -8.14 7.83 3.38
C ASN A 28 -6.69 8.36 3.46
N LYS A 29 -6.51 9.65 3.17
CA LYS A 29 -5.20 10.32 3.15
C LYS A 29 -4.91 11.05 4.46
N ILE A 30 -3.77 10.73 5.06
CA ILE A 30 -3.17 11.47 6.17
C ILE A 30 -2.07 12.34 5.58
N GLN A 31 -2.26 13.66 5.62
CA GLN A 31 -1.27 14.59 5.09
C GLN A 31 -0.05 14.66 6.01
N LEU A 32 1.14 14.70 5.41
CA LEU A 32 2.40 14.92 6.12
C LEU A 32 3.01 16.26 5.74
N TYR A 33 3.70 16.85 6.72
CA TYR A 33 4.31 18.17 6.65
C TYR A 33 5.75 18.11 7.14
N PHE A 34 6.58 19.06 6.72
CA PHE A 34 7.96 19.14 7.17
C PHE A 34 8.04 19.22 8.70
N ASN A 35 8.72 18.24 9.29
CA ASN A 35 9.05 18.30 10.70
C ASN A 35 10.31 19.13 10.87
N GLN A 36 10.18 20.29 11.53
CA GLN A 36 11.30 21.18 11.82
C GLN A 36 12.07 20.77 13.08
N SER A 37 11.60 19.77 13.84
CA SER A 37 12.34 19.27 15.00
C SER A 37 13.46 18.32 14.56
N HIS A 38 14.67 18.55 15.09
CA HIS A 38 15.82 17.67 14.87
C HIS A 38 15.76 16.35 15.68
N SER A 39 14.74 16.19 16.51
CA SER A 39 14.53 15.02 17.36
C SER A 39 13.24 14.30 16.97
N SER A 40 13.35 13.03 16.58
CA SER A 40 12.16 12.19 16.40
C SER A 40 11.37 12.10 17.72
N PRO A 41 10.04 12.26 17.73
CA PRO A 41 9.20 11.97 18.89
C PRO A 41 9.22 10.47 19.27
N PHE A 42 9.75 9.60 18.40
CA PHE A 42 9.88 8.16 18.63
C PHE A 42 11.34 7.70 18.67
N PRO A 43 12.18 8.21 19.58
CA PRO A 43 13.61 7.90 19.60
C PRO A 43 13.90 6.42 19.89
N HIS A 44 12.98 5.73 20.58
CA HIS A 44 13.08 4.30 20.87
C HIS A 44 12.83 3.43 19.61
N LEU A 45 11.98 3.89 18.68
CA LEU A 45 11.75 3.19 17.41
C LEU A 45 12.98 3.30 16.48
N LEU A 46 13.78 4.36 16.63
CA LEU A 46 15.04 4.52 15.90
C LEU A 46 16.08 3.44 16.26
N GLY A 47 16.09 2.99 17.52
CA GLY A 47 17.01 1.95 18.00
C GLY A 47 16.51 0.52 17.77
N PHE A 48 15.21 0.34 17.54
CA PHE A 48 14.57 -0.98 17.44
C PHE A 48 14.66 -1.59 16.04
N GLU A 49 14.77 -0.78 15.00
CA GLU A 49 14.75 -1.26 13.61
C GLU A 49 16.12 -1.57 13.02
N GLY A 50 17.17 -1.56 13.84
CA GLY A 50 18.47 -2.10 13.44
C GLY A 50 19.04 -1.49 12.16
N LEU A 51 18.79 -0.19 11.91
CA LEU A 51 19.41 0.53 10.79
C LEU A 51 20.91 0.33 10.86
N SER A 52 21.44 -0.43 9.91
CA SER A 52 22.85 -0.73 9.77
C SER A 52 23.58 0.57 9.42
N ASN A 53 24.23 1.14 10.44
CA ASN A 53 25.19 2.23 10.40
C ASN A 53 24.68 3.51 9.71
N PHE A 54 24.55 4.60 10.48
CA PHE A 54 24.41 5.97 10.00
C PHE A 54 25.49 6.40 8.96
N GLU A 55 26.53 5.60 8.77
CA GLU A 55 27.55 5.76 7.72
C GLU A 55 27.01 5.45 6.31
N VAL A 56 26.04 4.53 6.18
CA VAL A 56 25.49 4.09 4.89
C VAL A 56 24.32 4.96 4.45
N TYR A 57 23.46 5.38 5.38
CA TYR A 57 22.26 6.15 5.08
C TYR A 57 22.32 7.56 5.64
N ALA A 58 22.08 8.56 4.79
CA ALA A 58 21.90 9.95 5.19
C ALA A 58 20.43 10.33 5.17
N GLU A 59 19.86 10.74 6.31
CA GLU A 59 18.54 11.35 6.34
C GLU A 59 18.53 12.65 5.53
N LYS A 60 17.49 12.82 4.71
CA LYS A 60 17.33 13.98 3.83
C LYS A 60 16.14 14.84 4.18
N VAL A 61 15.05 14.23 4.63
CA VAL A 61 13.88 14.94 5.12
C VAL A 61 13.12 14.06 6.11
N THR A 62 12.50 14.72 7.08
CA THR A 62 11.52 14.10 7.97
C THR A 62 10.21 14.86 7.82
N LEU A 63 9.13 14.10 7.60
CA LEU A 63 7.76 14.60 7.53
C LEU A 63 6.95 14.01 8.69
N SER A 64 5.98 14.75 9.21
CA SER A 64 5.07 14.29 10.26
C SER A 64 3.63 14.68 9.98
N SER A 65 2.69 13.90 10.51
CA SER A 65 1.27 14.30 10.54
C SER A 65 1.07 15.49 11.50
N ASP A 66 -0.06 16.18 11.37
CA ASP A 66 -0.42 17.33 12.21
C ASP A 66 -0.47 16.99 13.70
N ASP A 67 -0.97 15.79 14.02
CA ASP A 67 -1.05 15.25 15.38
C ASP A 67 0.26 14.61 15.85
N GLN A 68 1.30 14.62 15.01
CA GLN A 68 2.62 14.03 15.24
C GLN A 68 2.61 12.52 15.54
N SER A 69 1.50 11.82 15.25
CA SER A 69 1.41 10.37 15.48
C SER A 69 2.15 9.57 14.41
N TYR A 70 2.26 10.10 13.20
CA TYR A 70 3.01 9.54 12.10
C TYR A 70 4.28 10.34 11.83
N LEU A 71 5.36 9.62 11.53
CA LEU A 71 6.61 10.23 11.07
C LEU A 71 7.18 9.44 9.91
N LEU A 72 7.43 10.12 8.78
CA LEU A 72 8.04 9.57 7.59
C LEU A 72 9.43 10.17 7.39
N ARG A 73 10.47 9.35 7.46
CA ARG A 73 11.84 9.74 7.13
C ARG A 73 12.14 9.35 5.70
N ILE A 74 12.83 10.20 4.97
CA ILE A 74 13.40 9.85 3.67
C ILE A 74 14.91 9.83 3.82
N LEU A 75 15.46 8.63 3.62
CA LEU A 75 16.87 8.33 3.74
C LEU A 75 17.45 8.16 2.33
N LYS A 76 18.71 8.55 2.17
CA LYS A 76 19.48 8.27 0.96
C LYS A 76 20.60 7.31 1.29
N ASP A 77 20.65 6.18 0.59
CA ASP A 77 21.79 5.27 0.57
C ASP A 77 22.97 6.01 -0.12
N ASN A 78 24.04 6.27 0.64
CA ASN A 78 25.22 6.97 0.12
C ASN A 78 26.07 6.10 -0.81
N LEU A 79 25.93 4.77 -0.75
CA LEU A 79 26.65 3.82 -1.61
C LEU A 79 25.95 3.66 -2.95
N LYS A 80 24.62 3.47 -2.95
CA LYS A 80 23.82 3.23 -4.16
C LYS A 80 23.18 4.49 -4.75
N GLY A 81 23.11 5.56 -3.98
CA GLY A 81 22.42 6.79 -4.35
C GLY A 81 20.88 6.67 -4.37
N GLU A 82 20.34 5.56 -3.89
CA GLU A 82 18.90 5.25 -3.85
C GLU A 82 18.25 5.85 -2.61
N PHE A 83 16.95 6.13 -2.72
CA PHE A 83 16.14 6.61 -1.61
C PHE A 83 15.29 5.49 -1.01
N GLU A 84 15.14 5.55 0.31
CA GLU A 84 14.25 4.72 1.09
C GLU A 84 13.36 5.62 1.96
N ALA A 85 12.09 5.29 2.04
CA ALA A 85 11.15 5.88 2.97
C ALA A 85 11.02 4.98 4.19
N HIS A 86 11.00 5.57 5.38
CA HIS A 86 10.79 4.86 6.63
C HIS A 86 9.65 5.51 7.41
N LEU A 87 8.52 4.82 7.47
CA LEU A 87 7.33 5.22 8.20
C LEU A 87 7.37 4.67 9.63
N LEU A 88 7.21 5.55 10.59
CA LEU A 88 7.22 5.27 12.01
C LEU A 88 5.87 5.61 12.64
N HIS A 89 5.39 4.70 13.49
CA HIS A 89 4.25 4.89 14.37
C HIS A 89 4.41 3.97 15.59
N GLN A 90 3.82 4.32 16.75
CA GLN A 90 3.83 3.49 17.96
C GLN A 90 3.08 2.15 17.83
N GLN A 91 2.34 1.95 16.76
CA GLN A 91 1.40 0.84 16.54
C GLN A 91 1.74 0.22 15.19
N LYS A 92 1.97 -1.10 15.16
CA LYS A 92 2.46 -1.82 13.98
C LYS A 92 1.51 -1.73 12.80
N GLU A 93 0.24 -1.95 13.10
CA GLU A 93 -0.88 -1.88 12.16
C GLU A 93 -1.02 -0.52 11.45
N LYS A 94 -0.37 0.53 11.96
CA LYS A 94 -0.41 1.87 11.38
C LYS A 94 0.80 2.21 10.51
N TYR A 95 1.90 1.46 10.56
CA TYR A 95 3.04 1.72 9.68
C TYR A 95 3.26 0.60 8.65
N GLN A 96 2.75 -0.60 8.90
CA GLN A 96 2.89 -1.75 8.01
C GLN A 96 1.96 -1.65 6.82
N TYR A 97 2.46 -1.94 5.62
CA TYR A 97 1.66 -1.99 4.40
C TYR A 97 0.82 -0.74 4.20
N VAL A 98 1.42 0.44 4.36
CA VAL A 98 0.82 1.74 4.14
C VAL A 98 1.31 2.30 2.82
N PHE A 99 0.39 2.84 2.00
CA PHE A 99 0.81 3.55 0.80
C PHE A 99 1.33 4.94 1.15
N ILE A 100 2.52 5.26 0.67
CA ILE A 100 3.12 6.59 0.65
C ILE A 100 2.89 7.17 -0.75
N CYS A 101 2.20 8.30 -0.82
CA CYS A 101 1.94 9.03 -2.05
C CYS A 101 2.67 10.36 -1.99
N PHE A 102 3.41 10.72 -3.04
CA PHE A 102 4.01 12.05 -3.17
C PHE A 102 3.26 12.84 -4.24
N ASP A 103 2.81 14.06 -3.94
CA ASP A 103 1.95 14.85 -4.85
C ASP A 103 2.58 15.10 -6.22
N ASN A 104 3.91 15.18 -6.27
CA ASN A 104 4.68 15.47 -7.48
C ASN A 104 5.16 14.21 -8.20
N GLN A 105 4.68 13.02 -7.81
CA GLN A 105 5.05 11.74 -8.42
C GLN A 105 3.79 10.93 -8.75
N PRO A 106 3.74 10.26 -9.92
CA PRO A 106 2.61 9.41 -10.27
C PRO A 106 2.62 8.06 -9.52
N GLN A 107 3.77 7.70 -8.93
CA GLN A 107 3.96 6.41 -8.26
C GLN A 107 3.61 6.49 -6.78
N ASN A 108 2.99 5.43 -6.28
CA ASN A 108 2.80 5.19 -4.86
C ASN A 108 3.74 4.09 -4.40
N TYR A 109 4.24 4.21 -3.18
CA TYR A 109 5.16 3.26 -2.58
C TYR A 109 4.46 2.57 -1.42
N LEU A 110 4.53 1.24 -1.34
CA LEU A 110 3.94 0.48 -0.26
C LEU A 110 5.02 0.15 0.77
N THR A 111 4.75 0.40 2.05
CA THR A 111 5.68 -0.01 3.11
C THR A 111 5.63 -1.53 3.36
N ASP A 112 6.74 -2.09 3.79
CA ASP A 112 6.84 -3.49 4.24
C ASP A 112 6.33 -3.68 5.68
N SER A 113 6.52 -4.88 6.24
CA SER A 113 6.22 -5.23 7.64
C SER A 113 7.03 -4.44 8.68
N HIS A 114 8.00 -3.64 8.25
CA HIS A 114 8.82 -2.76 9.08
C HIS A 114 8.60 -1.29 8.74
N GLY A 115 7.57 -0.95 7.95
CA GLY A 115 7.28 0.45 7.62
C GLY A 115 8.25 1.05 6.61
N ARG A 116 9.06 0.25 5.91
CA ARG A 116 10.03 0.73 4.92
C ARG A 116 9.52 0.58 3.51
N ALA A 117 9.79 1.55 2.65
CA ALA A 117 9.48 1.48 1.23
C ALA A 117 10.69 1.91 0.39
N GLN A 118 11.10 1.04 -0.53
CA GLN A 118 12.16 1.36 -1.48
C GLN A 118 11.62 2.36 -2.50
N LEU A 119 12.19 3.56 -2.51
CA LEU A 119 11.82 4.61 -3.45
C LEU A 119 12.69 4.56 -4.72
N GLY A 120 13.88 3.97 -4.63
CA GLY A 120 14.84 3.87 -5.72
C GLY A 120 15.49 5.22 -6.07
N GLN A 121 15.98 5.36 -7.29
CA GLN A 121 16.57 6.61 -7.77
C GLN A 121 15.48 7.56 -8.28
N ILE A 122 14.89 8.34 -7.36
CA ILE A 122 13.86 9.32 -7.71
C ILE A 122 14.37 10.75 -7.61
N ALA A 123 13.94 11.58 -8.57
CA ALA A 123 14.16 13.01 -8.56
C ALA A 123 13.14 13.68 -7.61
N LEU A 124 13.38 13.58 -6.31
CA LEU A 124 12.60 14.31 -5.30
C LEU A 124 13.20 15.70 -5.09
N ASP A 125 12.41 16.74 -5.35
CA ASP A 125 12.68 18.06 -4.77
C ASP A 125 12.30 18.02 -3.29
N LEU A 126 13.28 17.67 -2.47
CA LEU A 126 13.15 17.52 -1.03
C LEU A 126 12.78 18.83 -0.32
N SER A 127 12.94 20.00 -0.96
CA SER A 127 12.60 21.30 -0.35
C SER A 127 11.10 21.61 -0.39
N ARG A 128 10.34 20.92 -1.26
CA ARG A 128 8.92 21.15 -1.49
C ARG A 128 8.10 19.87 -1.51
N ILE A 129 8.67 18.79 -0.98
CA ILE A 129 8.02 17.50 -0.98
C ILE A 129 6.71 17.58 -0.19
N LYS A 130 5.66 17.04 -0.77
CA LYS A 130 4.37 16.82 -0.12
C LYS A 130 4.08 15.34 -0.19
N ALA A 131 3.81 14.75 0.96
CA ALA A 131 3.51 13.34 1.09
C ALA A 131 2.19 13.16 1.81
N SER A 132 1.44 12.14 1.41
CA SER A 132 0.29 11.64 2.15
C SER A 132 0.42 10.15 2.39
N LEU A 133 -0.03 9.68 3.53
CA LEU A 133 -0.13 8.27 3.86
C LEU A 133 -1.55 7.78 3.62
N CYS A 134 -1.68 6.58 3.06
CA CYS A 134 -2.95 5.90 2.93
C CYS A 134 -2.87 4.54 3.63
N PRO A 135 -3.25 4.46 4.92
CA PRO A 135 -3.31 3.18 5.61
C PRO A 135 -4.40 2.28 5.02
N PRO A 136 -4.35 0.97 5.27
CA PRO A 136 -5.45 0.08 4.91
C PRO A 136 -6.76 0.58 5.53
N SER A 137 -7.86 0.35 4.83
CA SER A 137 -9.23 0.63 5.29
C SER A 137 -9.85 -0.59 5.96
N ALA A 138 -9.38 -1.78 5.61
CA ALA A 138 -9.68 -3.04 6.29
C ALA A 138 -8.56 -4.07 6.07
N ILE A 139 -8.35 -4.93 7.06
CA ILE A 139 -7.33 -5.99 7.11
C ILE A 139 -8.03 -7.31 7.41
N PHE A 140 -7.72 -8.34 6.62
CA PHE A 140 -8.29 -9.67 6.72
C PHE A 140 -7.19 -10.71 6.80
N GLU A 141 -7.28 -11.61 7.77
CA GLU A 141 -6.43 -12.80 7.86
C GLU A 141 -7.13 -13.98 7.18
N LEU A 142 -6.49 -14.59 6.20
CA LEU A 142 -7.02 -15.72 5.44
C LEU A 142 -6.26 -16.99 5.78
N SER A 143 -7.03 -18.03 6.08
CA SER A 143 -6.53 -19.41 6.06
C SER A 143 -6.95 -20.13 4.78
N LYS A 144 -6.23 -21.19 4.39
CA LYS A 144 -6.50 -21.99 3.18
C LYS A 144 -7.92 -22.58 3.08
N ILE A 145 -8.61 -22.71 4.21
CA ILE A 145 -9.98 -23.24 4.29
C ILE A 145 -11.05 -22.14 4.38
N SER A 146 -10.63 -20.88 4.45
CA SER A 146 -11.53 -19.75 4.60
C SER A 146 -12.31 -19.49 3.32
N THR A 147 -13.63 -19.45 3.43
CA THR A 147 -14.54 -19.14 2.32
C THR A 147 -15.17 -17.76 2.45
N LEU A 148 -15.50 -17.33 3.68
CA LEU A 148 -16.01 -16.01 3.98
C LEU A 148 -15.38 -15.48 5.27
N VAL A 149 -14.66 -14.36 5.17
CA VAL A 149 -13.81 -13.82 6.24
C VAL A 149 -14.28 -12.42 6.62
N SER A 150 -14.36 -12.15 7.92
CA SER A 150 -14.62 -10.81 8.47
C SER A 150 -13.30 -10.12 8.78
N PRO A 151 -13.23 -8.78 8.75
CA PRO A 151 -11.97 -8.09 8.99
C PRO A 151 -11.49 -8.34 10.42
N GLY A 152 -10.18 -8.55 10.58
CA GLY A 152 -9.53 -8.50 11.90
C GLY A 152 -9.43 -7.06 12.40
N TRP A 153 -9.32 -6.11 11.47
CA TRP A 153 -9.37 -4.68 11.73
C TRP A 153 -9.99 -3.94 10.54
N SER A 154 -10.72 -2.85 10.80
CA SER A 154 -11.28 -1.99 9.76
C SER A 154 -11.59 -0.59 10.30
N ASN A 155 -11.66 0.39 9.40
CA ASN A 155 -12.34 1.64 9.70
C ASN A 155 -13.87 1.43 9.82
N ASP A 156 -14.58 2.42 10.33
CA ASP A 156 -16.03 2.35 10.53
C ASP A 156 -16.81 2.08 9.23
N ARG A 157 -16.29 2.56 8.09
CA ARG A 157 -16.95 2.44 6.79
C ARG A 157 -16.94 1.02 6.27
N LEU A 158 -15.87 0.26 6.52
CA LEU A 158 -15.71 -1.12 6.07
C LEU A 158 -15.93 -2.15 7.19
N ALA A 159 -16.44 -1.74 8.35
CA ALA A 159 -16.65 -2.62 9.51
C ALA A 159 -17.57 -3.83 9.24
N SER A 160 -18.59 -3.65 8.38
CA SER A 160 -19.49 -4.74 7.99
C SER A 160 -19.05 -5.50 6.74
N SER A 161 -17.94 -5.09 6.11
CA SER A 161 -17.45 -5.73 4.90
C SER A 161 -16.96 -7.13 5.20
N LYS A 162 -17.03 -8.01 4.21
CA LYS A 162 -16.46 -9.36 4.27
C LYS A 162 -15.70 -9.63 2.99
N ILE A 163 -14.75 -10.55 3.02
CA ILE A 163 -14.17 -11.09 1.80
C ILE A 163 -14.60 -12.53 1.60
N GLN A 164 -15.04 -12.85 0.40
CA GLN A 164 -15.20 -14.21 -0.07
C GLN A 164 -13.91 -14.62 -0.78
N ALA A 165 -13.32 -15.71 -0.32
CA ALA A 165 -12.09 -16.26 -0.86
C ALA A 165 -12.36 -17.61 -1.51
N GLU A 166 -11.85 -17.80 -2.72
CA GLU A 166 -11.95 -19.05 -3.47
C GLU A 166 -10.57 -19.41 -4.02
N PHE A 167 -10.11 -20.62 -3.73
CA PHE A 167 -8.84 -21.15 -4.21
C PHE A 167 -9.07 -22.11 -5.38
N PHE A 168 -8.32 -21.93 -6.45
CA PHE A 168 -8.38 -22.78 -7.65
C PHE A 168 -6.98 -23.30 -8.00
N PRO A 169 -6.87 -24.49 -8.62
CA PRO A 169 -5.61 -24.91 -9.23
C PRO A 169 -5.26 -23.99 -10.42
N GLY A 170 -4.00 -23.57 -10.50
CA GLY A 170 -3.42 -22.82 -11.63
C GLY A 170 -2.29 -23.60 -12.31
N GLU A 171 -1.73 -23.05 -13.38
CA GLU A 171 -0.66 -23.72 -14.16
C GLU A 171 0.67 -23.85 -13.39
N LYS A 172 0.94 -22.93 -12.46
CA LYS A 172 2.20 -22.85 -11.68
C LYS A 172 1.98 -22.73 -10.17
N GLY A 173 0.80 -23.15 -9.69
CA GLY A 173 0.44 -23.00 -8.28
C GLY A 173 -1.05 -22.94 -8.05
N GLN A 174 -1.44 -22.11 -7.10
CA GLN A 174 -2.85 -21.84 -6.81
C GLN A 174 -3.24 -20.44 -7.27
N ILE A 175 -4.50 -20.29 -7.65
CA ILE A 175 -5.11 -19.00 -7.97
C ILE A 175 -6.06 -18.66 -6.83
N LEU A 176 -5.85 -17.52 -6.20
CA LEU A 176 -6.74 -16.97 -5.19
C LEU A 176 -7.62 -15.90 -5.81
N LYS A 177 -8.93 -16.13 -5.77
CA LYS A 177 -9.94 -15.15 -6.13
C LYS A 177 -10.53 -14.55 -4.87
N ILE A 178 -10.45 -13.23 -4.74
CA ILE A 178 -11.04 -12.48 -3.64
C ILE A 178 -12.16 -11.61 -4.17
N ARG A 179 -13.33 -11.69 -3.53
CA ARG A 179 -14.46 -10.78 -3.74
C ARG A 179 -14.85 -10.11 -2.44
N VAL A 180 -14.90 -8.78 -2.44
CA VAL A 180 -15.46 -8.04 -1.32
C VAL A 180 -16.99 -8.11 -1.35
N ALA A 181 -17.57 -8.52 -0.25
CA ALA A 181 -19.01 -8.59 0.00
C ALA A 181 -19.43 -7.51 1.01
N ASN A 182 -20.71 -7.11 0.98
CA ASN A 182 -21.27 -6.07 1.84
C ASN A 182 -20.51 -4.73 1.77
N LEU A 183 -20.00 -4.39 0.58
CA LEU A 183 -19.38 -3.10 0.34
C LEU A 183 -20.47 -2.01 0.36
N PRO A 184 -20.31 -0.92 1.12
CA PRO A 184 -21.26 0.20 1.10
C PRO A 184 -21.44 0.75 -0.32
N GLU A 185 -22.62 1.30 -0.63
CA GLU A 185 -23.03 1.71 -1.99
C GLU A 185 -22.07 2.71 -2.66
N GLU A 186 -21.36 3.52 -1.87
CA GLU A 186 -20.40 4.53 -2.36
C GLU A 186 -18.92 4.17 -2.09
N ALA A 187 -18.68 2.99 -1.51
CA ALA A 187 -17.33 2.52 -1.24
C ALA A 187 -16.77 1.88 -2.52
N GLU A 188 -15.56 2.29 -2.88
CA GLU A 188 -14.86 1.75 -4.03
C GLU A 188 -13.47 1.31 -3.56
N ILE A 189 -13.17 0.03 -3.71
CA ILE A 189 -11.83 -0.47 -3.39
C ILE A 189 -10.90 -0.11 -4.55
N ARG A 190 -9.94 0.78 -4.29
CA ARG A 190 -8.96 1.24 -5.28
C ARG A 190 -7.77 0.31 -5.40
N ARG A 191 -7.36 -0.31 -4.29
CA ARG A 191 -6.27 -1.28 -4.24
C ARG A 191 -6.64 -2.43 -3.30
N MET A 192 -6.21 -3.62 -3.68
CA MET A 192 -6.20 -4.79 -2.84
C MET A 192 -4.78 -5.31 -2.77
N VAL A 193 -4.26 -5.47 -1.57
CA VAL A 193 -2.89 -5.94 -1.36
C VAL A 193 -2.97 -7.29 -0.69
N LEU A 194 -2.37 -8.29 -1.30
CA LEU A 194 -2.14 -9.60 -0.72
C LEU A 194 -0.72 -9.64 -0.14
N ILE A 195 -0.61 -10.07 1.11
CA ILE A 195 0.64 -10.31 1.81
C ILE A 195 0.73 -11.81 2.08
N ILE A 196 1.89 -12.39 1.78
CA ILE A 196 2.19 -13.81 1.94
C ILE A 196 3.37 -13.92 2.91
N ASP A 197 3.16 -14.61 4.03
CA ASP A 197 4.19 -14.87 5.05
C ASP A 197 4.91 -13.60 5.54
N GLU A 198 4.17 -12.48 5.65
CA GLU A 198 4.68 -11.14 6.02
C GLU A 198 5.77 -10.55 5.08
N VAL A 199 6.10 -11.21 3.98
CA VAL A 199 7.25 -10.87 3.12
C VAL A 199 6.81 -10.52 1.71
N GLU A 200 6.19 -11.46 0.99
CA GLU A 200 5.85 -11.24 -0.41
C GLU A 200 4.53 -10.48 -0.51
N THR A 201 4.54 -9.41 -1.29
CA THR A 201 3.38 -8.51 -1.41
C THR A 201 2.97 -8.37 -2.87
N LEU A 202 1.71 -8.70 -3.16
CA LEU A 202 1.09 -8.58 -4.48
C LEU A 202 -0.01 -7.53 -4.44
N VAL A 203 0.03 -6.57 -5.36
CA VAL A 203 -0.92 -5.46 -5.43
C VAL A 203 -1.82 -5.64 -6.65
N ALA A 204 -3.13 -5.66 -6.41
CA ALA A 204 -4.15 -5.68 -7.46
C ALA A 204 -4.99 -4.40 -7.48
N ILE A 205 -5.49 -4.07 -8.67
CA ILE A 205 -6.52 -3.04 -8.87
C ILE A 205 -7.84 -3.78 -9.08
N PRO A 206 -8.67 -3.90 -8.04
CA PRO A 206 -9.84 -4.76 -8.11
C PRO A 206 -10.90 -4.17 -9.05
N GLN A 207 -11.58 -5.04 -9.79
CA GLN A 207 -12.69 -4.69 -10.66
C GLN A 207 -14.00 -4.99 -9.94
N LYS A 208 -14.76 -3.95 -9.57
CA LYS A 208 -16.00 -4.08 -8.78
C LYS A 208 -15.80 -4.91 -7.49
N GLY A 209 -14.70 -4.67 -6.78
CA GLY A 209 -14.36 -5.39 -5.55
C GLY A 209 -13.85 -6.82 -5.75
N LEU A 210 -13.55 -7.23 -6.99
CA LEU A 210 -12.96 -8.53 -7.32
C LEU A 210 -11.47 -8.39 -7.67
N ALA A 211 -10.62 -9.23 -7.09
CA ALA A 211 -9.23 -9.40 -7.49
C ALA A 211 -8.87 -10.89 -7.62
N ILE A 212 -7.83 -11.16 -8.43
CA ILE A 212 -7.26 -12.49 -8.62
C ILE A 212 -5.75 -12.38 -8.40
N PHE A 213 -5.21 -13.32 -7.62
CA PHE A 213 -3.79 -13.43 -7.33
C PHE A 213 -3.29 -14.82 -7.71
N GLU A 214 -2.09 -14.88 -8.28
CA GLU A 214 -1.35 -16.12 -8.43
C GLU A 214 -0.53 -16.34 -7.15
N LEU A 215 -0.63 -17.52 -6.57
CA LEU A 215 0.06 -17.92 -5.35
C LEU A 215 1.15 -18.95 -5.67
N PRO A 216 2.28 -18.94 -4.95
CA PRO A 216 3.27 -20.00 -5.05
C PRO A 216 2.69 -21.34 -4.55
N ASP A 217 3.29 -22.47 -4.97
CA ASP A 217 2.82 -23.81 -4.58
C ASP A 217 2.71 -24.03 -3.06
N ASN A 218 3.61 -23.39 -2.31
CA ASN A 218 3.68 -23.49 -0.85
C ASN A 218 3.69 -22.08 -0.23
N PHE A 219 2.51 -21.48 -0.12
CA PHE A 219 2.30 -20.28 0.70
C PHE A 219 1.88 -20.67 2.12
N GLY A 220 2.33 -19.90 3.13
CA GLY A 220 1.85 -20.01 4.50
C GLY A 220 0.66 -19.09 4.76
N ASP A 221 0.81 -18.15 5.69
CA ASP A 221 -0.26 -17.26 6.13
C ASP A 221 -0.51 -16.15 5.12
N LEU A 222 -1.79 -15.81 4.93
CA LEU A 222 -2.22 -14.83 3.95
C LEU A 222 -2.96 -13.69 4.63
N GLN A 223 -2.59 -12.46 4.30
CA GLN A 223 -3.31 -11.26 4.74
C GLN A 223 -3.77 -10.46 3.51
N ILE A 224 -5.01 -9.99 3.54
CA ILE A 224 -5.57 -9.07 2.52
C ILE A 224 -5.84 -7.72 3.15
N ASN A 225 -5.25 -6.69 2.55
CA ASN A 225 -5.49 -5.28 2.90
C ASN A 225 -6.30 -4.61 1.80
N LEU A 226 -7.38 -3.92 2.18
CA LEU A 226 -8.21 -3.14 1.27
C LEU A 226 -7.93 -1.65 1.43
N TYR A 227 -7.92 -0.91 0.32
CA TYR A 227 -7.74 0.55 0.31
C TYR A 227 -8.82 1.20 -0.54
N GLU A 228 -9.49 2.20 0.02
CA GLU A 228 -10.48 3.07 -0.65
C GLU A 228 -9.87 4.32 -1.26
#